data_AF-A0A5E6ZCG9-F1
#
_entry.id   AF-A0A5E6ZCG9-F1
#
_cell.length_a   1.000
_cell.length_b   1.000
_cell.length_c   1.000
_cell.angle_alpha   90.00
_cell.angle_beta   90.00
_cell.angle_gamma   90.00
#
_symmetry.space_group_name_H-M   'P 1'
#
loop_
_entity.id
_entity.type
_entity.pdbx_description
1 polymer ?
#
loop_
_entity_poly.entity_id
_entity_poly.type
_entity_poly.pdbx_seq_one_letter_code
_entity_poly.pdbx_strand_id
1 'polypeptide(L)'
;MPAFDALFSLVDSVLGQPATAWLREHVEVPEGLLRFNWHEQALHRVWLAEALNLCLLHKLVEAVPEGRRYVEEQAQHGRKVVFDHGALRTVDWPANGELPRGRQAFARLLEPLGFTDVRTYPLTKLNMTGWGYRQMDLPEDIAQFFVSELHPGRFSEAFQQAVSRVVGSSLDPLQAQHHSILKTLSLTRHCSLSQAQALLPGLYQAFGRQHGVVQETDYHCLLAESAEMAWIATEGNSFNHLTDRVPDLEACVAQQRDLQRPMKDSIEVSASGRVMQTAYRASTVSRGLVDAAGVYREHAVPGSFVEFIQRKIDPDTGHIDLNFDSSNAQGIFKMTDSRA
;
A
#
# COMPACT_ATOMS: atom_id res chain seq x y z
N MET A 1 -10.58 27.71 -9.00
CA MET A 1 -9.67 27.09 -8.02
C MET A 1 -8.48 26.54 -8.79
N PRO A 2 -7.22 26.84 -8.42
CA PRO A 2 -6.04 26.17 -9.00
C PRO A 2 -6.21 24.65 -8.95
N ALA A 3 -5.77 23.92 -9.98
CA ALA A 3 -6.06 22.49 -10.11
C ALA A 3 -5.57 21.66 -8.91
N PHE A 4 -4.43 22.01 -8.31
CA PHE A 4 -3.95 21.35 -7.09
C PHE A 4 -4.77 21.68 -5.85
N ASP A 5 -5.32 22.88 -5.73
CA ASP A 5 -6.25 23.19 -4.64
C ASP A 5 -7.51 22.33 -4.75
N ALA A 6 -7.92 22.02 -5.97
CA ALA A 6 -9.05 21.16 -6.23
C ALA A 6 -8.74 19.68 -5.90
N LEU A 7 -7.53 19.19 -6.23
CA LEU A 7 -7.05 17.87 -5.77
C LEU A 7 -7.10 17.77 -4.23
N PHE A 8 -6.55 18.76 -3.52
CA PHE A 8 -6.54 18.75 -2.06
C PHE A 8 -7.95 18.91 -1.46
N SER A 9 -8.91 19.51 -2.17
CA SER A 9 -10.33 19.50 -1.77
C SER A 9 -10.95 18.09 -1.80
N LEU A 10 -10.54 17.24 -2.75
CA LEU A 10 -10.92 15.82 -2.72
C LEU A 10 -10.32 15.10 -1.50
N VAL A 11 -9.03 15.32 -1.22
CA VAL A 11 -8.35 14.73 -0.06
C VAL A 11 -8.99 15.19 1.25
N ASP A 12 -9.36 16.47 1.35
CA ASP A 12 -10.02 17.07 2.51
C ASP A 12 -11.34 16.36 2.87
N SER A 13 -12.12 15.94 1.86
CA SER A 13 -13.37 15.21 2.08
C SER A 13 -13.21 13.85 2.79
N VAL A 14 -11.99 13.31 2.83
CA VAL A 14 -11.67 12.04 3.49
C VAL A 14 -10.87 12.24 4.78
N LEU A 15 -9.85 13.11 4.74
CA LEU A 15 -8.91 13.25 5.85
C LEU A 15 -9.13 14.50 6.72
N GLY A 16 -9.87 15.48 6.22
CA GLY A 16 -10.01 16.80 6.84
C GLY A 16 -8.80 17.71 6.63
N GLN A 17 -8.99 18.99 6.96
CA GLN A 17 -8.06 20.05 6.58
C GLN A 17 -6.67 19.92 7.21
N PRO A 18 -6.51 19.54 8.50
CA PRO A 18 -5.19 19.42 9.10
C PRO A 18 -4.30 18.40 8.38
N ALA A 19 -4.83 17.20 8.10
CA ALA A 19 -4.12 16.14 7.38
C ALA A 19 -3.81 16.54 5.93
N THR A 20 -4.75 17.22 5.27
CA THR A 20 -4.60 17.73 3.90
C THR A 20 -3.51 18.81 3.81
N ALA A 21 -3.46 19.72 4.78
CA ALA A 21 -2.43 20.74 4.85
C ALA A 21 -1.05 20.11 5.09
N TRP A 22 -0.97 19.11 5.96
CA TRP A 22 0.26 18.34 6.18
C TRP A 22 0.74 17.68 4.87
N LEU A 23 -0.14 16.97 4.15
CA LEU A 23 0.23 16.36 2.86
C LEU A 23 0.77 17.38 1.86
N ARG A 24 0.15 18.55 1.76
CA ARG A 24 0.58 19.62 0.85
C ARG A 24 1.99 20.11 1.12
N GLU A 25 2.39 20.18 2.39
CA GLU A 25 3.72 20.60 2.79
C GLU A 25 4.78 19.51 2.56
N HIS A 26 4.39 18.25 2.71
CA HIS A 26 5.34 17.15 2.87
C HIS A 26 5.50 16.23 1.64
N VAL A 27 4.52 16.23 0.73
CA VAL A 27 4.44 15.23 -0.36
C VAL A 27 4.45 15.93 -1.71
N GLU A 28 5.28 15.41 -2.61
CA GLU A 28 5.38 15.90 -3.98
C GLU A 28 4.13 15.46 -4.76
N VAL A 29 3.47 16.41 -5.41
CA VAL A 29 2.31 16.15 -6.28
C VAL A 29 2.77 16.29 -7.74
N PRO A 30 2.56 15.29 -8.60
CA PRO A 30 3.01 15.34 -9.99
C PRO A 30 2.48 16.54 -10.79
N GLU A 31 3.38 17.38 -11.31
CA GLU A 31 3.02 18.46 -12.24
C GLU A 31 2.34 17.93 -13.52
N GLY A 32 2.68 16.69 -13.91
CA GLY A 32 2.08 15.99 -15.03
C GLY A 32 0.56 15.89 -14.98
N LEU A 33 -0.06 16.01 -13.80
CA LEU A 33 -1.52 16.04 -13.62
C LEU A 33 -2.18 17.21 -14.36
N LEU A 34 -1.49 18.35 -14.48
CA LEU A 34 -2.01 19.54 -15.14
C LEU A 34 -2.30 19.33 -16.64
N ARG A 35 -1.78 18.24 -17.24
CA ARG A 35 -2.09 17.84 -18.61
C ARG A 35 -3.48 17.22 -18.77
N PHE A 36 -4.14 16.88 -17.65
CA PHE A 36 -5.43 16.19 -17.65
C PHE A 36 -6.56 17.09 -17.21
N ASN A 37 -7.73 16.87 -17.80
CA ASN A 37 -8.90 17.71 -17.55
C ASN A 37 -9.35 17.63 -16.08
N TRP A 38 -9.48 18.80 -15.46
CA TRP A 38 -10.22 18.99 -14.21
C TRP A 38 -11.48 19.77 -14.51
N HIS A 39 -12.64 19.11 -14.44
CA HIS A 39 -13.94 19.75 -14.58
C HIS A 39 -14.96 19.06 -13.69
N GLU A 40 -15.87 19.80 -13.04
CA GLU A 40 -16.81 19.26 -12.05
C GLU A 40 -17.71 18.13 -12.59
N GLN A 41 -18.00 18.15 -13.89
CA GLN A 41 -18.82 17.12 -14.55
C GLN A 41 -18.00 16.02 -15.25
N ALA A 42 -16.68 16.21 -15.38
CA ALA A 42 -15.80 15.33 -16.15
C ALA A 42 -14.36 15.41 -15.62
N LEU A 43 -14.19 14.97 -14.37
CA LEU A 43 -12.89 14.79 -13.73
C LEU A 43 -12.20 13.56 -14.31
N HIS A 44 -10.99 13.70 -14.83
CA HIS A 44 -10.21 12.57 -15.32
C HIS A 44 -9.76 11.67 -14.15
N ARG A 45 -9.79 10.34 -14.33
CA ARG A 45 -9.50 9.31 -13.30
C ARG A 45 -8.14 9.48 -12.61
N VAL A 46 -7.17 10.09 -13.29
CA VAL A 46 -5.80 10.33 -12.80
C VAL A 46 -5.80 11.18 -11.53
N TRP A 47 -6.72 12.14 -11.42
CA TRP A 47 -6.86 13.00 -10.24
C TRP A 47 -7.39 12.21 -9.03
N LEU A 48 -8.30 11.26 -9.28
CA LEU A 48 -8.82 10.38 -8.24
C LEU A 48 -7.77 9.34 -7.81
N ALA A 49 -6.96 8.84 -8.75
CA ALA A 49 -5.83 7.96 -8.46
C ALA A 49 -4.82 8.65 -7.53
N GLU A 50 -4.44 9.89 -7.84
CA GLU A 50 -3.52 10.65 -6.99
C GLU A 50 -4.14 10.99 -5.63
N ALA A 51 -5.40 11.43 -5.60
CA ALA A 51 -6.09 11.70 -4.34
C ALA A 51 -6.11 10.47 -3.42
N LEU A 52 -6.33 9.27 -3.98
CA LEU A 52 -6.26 8.02 -3.24
C LEU A 52 -4.83 7.78 -2.71
N ASN A 53 -3.80 7.93 -3.54
CA ASN A 53 -2.41 7.75 -3.11
C ASN A 53 -2.02 8.69 -1.96
N LEU A 54 -2.39 9.96 -2.03
CA LEU A 54 -2.17 10.93 -0.95
C LEU A 54 -2.90 10.51 0.33
N CYS A 55 -4.17 10.09 0.22
CA CYS A 55 -4.93 9.59 1.37
C CYS A 55 -4.27 8.36 2.03
N LEU A 56 -3.80 7.42 1.21
CA LEU A 56 -3.18 6.19 1.70
C LEU A 56 -1.78 6.40 2.27
N LEU A 57 -0.99 7.32 1.70
CA LEU A 57 0.28 7.73 2.29
C LEU A 57 0.06 8.34 3.68
N HIS A 58 -0.94 9.23 3.83
CA HIS A 58 -1.26 9.81 5.14
C HIS A 58 -1.64 8.73 6.16
N LYS A 59 -2.49 7.78 5.77
CA LYS A 59 -2.87 6.63 6.63
C LYS A 59 -1.65 5.86 7.12
N LEU A 60 -0.64 5.75 6.27
CA LEU A 60 0.55 4.96 6.53
C LEU A 60 1.55 5.67 7.44
N VAL A 61 1.76 6.98 7.28
CA VAL A 61 2.60 7.75 8.20
C VAL A 61 1.99 7.86 9.59
N GLU A 62 0.66 7.86 9.72
CA GLU A 62 -0.02 7.74 11.00
C GLU A 62 0.21 6.36 11.67
N ALA A 63 0.33 5.30 10.87
CA ALA A 63 0.57 3.94 11.36
C ALA A 63 2.05 3.65 11.67
N VAL A 64 2.98 4.46 11.15
CA VAL A 64 4.43 4.26 11.27
C VAL A 64 5.09 5.54 11.79
N PRO A 65 5.27 5.70 13.12
CA PRO A 65 5.83 6.91 13.72
C PRO A 65 7.19 7.31 13.14
N GLU A 66 8.06 6.34 12.84
CA GLU A 66 9.35 6.58 12.20
C GLU A 66 9.21 7.14 10.79
N GLY A 67 8.16 6.71 10.06
CA GLY A 67 7.80 7.22 8.74
C GLY A 67 7.32 8.65 8.80
N ARG A 68 6.43 8.98 9.75
CA ARG A 68 6.01 10.38 9.97
C ARG A 68 7.21 11.27 10.24
N ARG A 69 8.06 10.89 11.20
CA ARG A 69 9.25 11.65 11.55
C ARG A 69 10.18 11.84 10.35
N TYR A 70 10.42 10.78 9.58
CA TYR A 70 11.25 10.88 8.36
C TYR A 70 10.67 11.91 7.38
N VAL A 71 9.36 11.84 7.10
CA VAL A 71 8.69 12.74 6.15
C VAL A 71 8.75 14.20 6.63
N GLU A 72 8.51 14.45 7.92
CA GLU A 72 8.62 15.78 8.54
C GLU A 72 10.06 16.34 8.43
N GLU A 73 11.07 15.50 8.65
CA GLU A 73 12.48 15.87 8.51
C GLU A 73 12.85 16.19 7.05
N GLN A 74 12.27 15.51 6.06
CA GLN A 74 12.50 15.87 4.65
C GLN A 74 12.00 17.29 4.36
N ALA A 75 10.80 17.64 4.84
CA ALA A 75 10.23 18.97 4.64
C ALA A 75 11.08 20.07 5.30
N GLN A 76 11.63 19.81 6.49
CA GLN A 76 12.57 20.73 7.17
C GLN A 76 13.85 21.00 6.35
N HIS A 77 14.27 20.03 5.53
CA HIS A 77 15.40 20.18 4.61
C HIS A 77 14.98 20.69 3.21
N GLY A 78 13.74 21.15 3.06
CA GLY A 78 13.22 21.70 1.80
C GLY A 78 12.91 20.65 0.74
N ARG A 79 12.81 19.36 1.11
CA ARG A 79 12.45 18.27 0.20
C ARG A 79 11.07 17.73 0.54
N LYS A 80 10.23 17.54 -0.47
CA LYS A 80 9.02 16.73 -0.35
C LYS A 80 9.31 15.28 -0.70
N VAL A 81 8.63 14.37 -0.01
CA VAL A 81 8.70 12.93 -0.28
C VAL A 81 8.01 12.62 -1.61
N VAL A 82 8.63 11.75 -2.39
CA VAL A 82 8.09 11.29 -3.67
C VAL A 82 7.58 9.88 -3.46
N PHE A 83 6.27 9.71 -3.37
CA PHE A 83 5.68 8.40 -3.09
C PHE A 83 5.83 7.47 -4.31
N ASP A 84 6.68 6.45 -4.19
CA ASP A 84 7.01 5.55 -5.31
C ASP A 84 5.93 4.47 -5.51
N HIS A 85 5.55 3.83 -4.40
CA HIS A 85 4.54 2.79 -4.40
C HIS A 85 4.06 2.49 -2.98
N GLY A 86 2.85 1.92 -2.90
CA GLY A 86 2.37 1.23 -1.70
C GLY A 86 2.23 -0.26 -1.97
N ALA A 87 2.64 -1.09 -1.00
CA ALA A 87 2.43 -2.53 -1.06
C ALA A 87 1.32 -2.96 -0.10
N LEU A 88 0.51 -3.92 -0.50
CA LEU A 88 -0.52 -4.54 0.34
C LEU A 88 -0.57 -6.04 0.13
N ARG A 89 -1.32 -6.72 1.01
CA ARG A 89 -1.49 -8.17 0.97
C ARG A 89 -2.97 -8.54 0.88
N THR A 90 -3.25 -9.64 0.19
CA THR A 90 -4.56 -10.25 0.00
C THR A 90 -4.46 -11.77 0.17
N VAL A 91 -5.61 -12.43 0.27
CA VAL A 91 -5.69 -13.88 0.53
C VAL A 91 -6.54 -14.52 -0.59
N ASP A 92 -5.94 -15.36 -1.43
CA ASP A 92 -6.69 -16.13 -2.45
C ASP A 92 -7.37 -17.32 -1.78
N TRP A 93 -8.50 -17.05 -1.13
CA TRP A 93 -9.27 -18.04 -0.41
C TRP A 93 -10.76 -17.90 -0.71
N PRO A 94 -11.49 -19.00 -0.92
CA PRO A 94 -12.92 -18.93 -1.24
C PRO A 94 -13.79 -18.53 -0.04
N ALA A 95 -13.41 -18.92 1.19
CA ALA A 95 -14.16 -18.59 2.40
C ALA A 95 -13.72 -17.22 2.96
N ASN A 96 -13.93 -16.15 2.20
CA ASN A 96 -13.38 -14.80 2.45
C ASN A 96 -14.47 -13.76 2.79
N GLY A 97 -15.57 -14.20 3.41
CA GLY A 97 -16.73 -13.36 3.70
C GLY A 97 -17.34 -12.76 2.43
N GLU A 98 -17.61 -11.46 2.46
CA GLU A 98 -18.15 -10.68 1.34
C GLU A 98 -17.05 -10.16 0.40
N LEU A 99 -15.78 -10.22 0.82
CA LEU A 99 -14.68 -9.65 0.07
C LEU A 99 -14.28 -10.57 -1.10
N PRO A 100 -14.10 -10.06 -2.33
CA PRO A 100 -13.61 -10.86 -3.43
C PRO A 100 -12.27 -11.53 -3.12
N ARG A 101 -12.05 -12.72 -3.66
CA ARG A 101 -10.83 -13.51 -3.42
C ARG A 101 -9.56 -12.81 -3.91
N GLY A 102 -8.51 -12.85 -3.09
CA GLY A 102 -7.17 -12.46 -3.47
C GLY A 102 -7.07 -11.07 -4.10
N ARG A 103 -6.33 -10.96 -5.19
CA ARG A 103 -6.11 -9.71 -5.93
C ARG A 103 -7.39 -9.11 -6.48
N GLN A 104 -8.46 -9.90 -6.66
CA GLN A 104 -9.71 -9.39 -7.22
C GLN A 104 -10.36 -8.33 -6.33
N ALA A 105 -10.10 -8.35 -5.01
CA ALA A 105 -10.54 -7.33 -4.08
C ALA A 105 -10.04 -5.92 -4.46
N PHE A 106 -8.85 -5.84 -5.07
CA PHE A 106 -8.17 -4.58 -5.42
C PHE A 106 -8.11 -4.31 -6.91
N ALA A 107 -8.01 -5.34 -7.77
CA ALA A 107 -8.05 -5.17 -9.23
C ALA A 107 -9.30 -4.37 -9.66
N ARG A 108 -10.46 -4.70 -9.07
CA ARG A 108 -11.73 -4.01 -9.31
C ARG A 108 -11.75 -2.52 -8.90
N LEU A 109 -10.78 -2.08 -8.09
CA LEU A 109 -10.62 -0.70 -7.62
C LEU A 109 -9.56 0.03 -8.43
N LEU A 110 -8.42 -0.62 -8.65
CA LEU A 110 -7.23 -0.06 -9.27
C LEU A 110 -7.38 0.07 -10.79
N GLU A 111 -7.90 -0.95 -11.47
CA GLU A 111 -8.01 -0.95 -12.93
C GLU A 111 -8.90 0.20 -13.47
N PRO A 112 -10.09 0.49 -12.87
CA PRO A 112 -10.88 1.67 -13.25
C PRO A 112 -10.14 3.00 -13.09
N LEU A 113 -9.23 3.11 -12.13
CA LEU A 113 -8.40 4.30 -11.88
C LEU A 113 -7.20 4.40 -12.83
N GLY A 114 -7.00 3.40 -13.70
CA GLY A 114 -5.97 3.40 -14.73
C GLY A 114 -4.72 2.62 -14.39
N PHE A 115 -4.72 1.86 -13.30
CA PHE A 115 -3.65 0.93 -12.97
C PHE A 115 -3.84 -0.38 -13.75
N THR A 116 -3.53 -0.37 -15.04
CA THR A 116 -3.85 -1.49 -15.96
C THR A 116 -2.64 -2.16 -16.58
N ASP A 117 -1.43 -1.61 -16.43
CA ASP A 117 -0.21 -2.37 -16.72
C ASP A 117 0.16 -3.18 -15.49
N VAL A 118 -0.12 -4.48 -15.57
CA VAL A 118 0.00 -5.42 -14.46
C VAL A 118 1.11 -6.41 -14.76
N ARG A 119 2.13 -6.44 -13.89
CA ARG A 119 3.23 -7.40 -13.96
C ARG A 119 3.14 -8.41 -12.82
N THR A 120 3.49 -9.66 -13.10
CA THR A 120 3.43 -10.77 -12.13
C THR A 120 4.82 -11.10 -11.60
N TYR A 121 4.92 -11.26 -10.28
CA TYR A 121 6.15 -11.57 -9.57
C TYR A 121 5.94 -12.81 -8.68
N PRO A 122 6.44 -13.99 -9.06
CA PRO A 122 6.33 -15.18 -8.23
C PRO A 122 7.09 -15.02 -6.90
N LEU A 123 6.39 -15.22 -5.77
CA LEU A 123 6.98 -15.17 -4.42
C LEU A 123 6.90 -16.57 -3.79
N THR A 124 7.44 -17.56 -4.51
CA THR A 124 7.23 -18.99 -4.24
C THR A 124 7.66 -19.42 -2.84
N LYS A 125 8.74 -18.85 -2.30
CA LYS A 125 9.21 -19.15 -0.94
C LYS A 125 8.23 -18.74 0.16
N LEU A 126 7.36 -17.79 -0.12
CA LEU A 126 6.36 -17.27 0.81
C LEU A 126 4.97 -17.85 0.56
N ASN A 127 4.84 -18.76 -0.42
CA ASN A 127 3.54 -19.22 -0.92
C ASN A 127 2.65 -18.05 -1.37
N MET A 128 3.24 -17.03 -2.01
CA MET A 128 2.52 -15.85 -2.52
C MET A 128 2.77 -15.60 -4.02
N THR A 129 1.95 -14.74 -4.61
CA THR A 129 2.17 -14.09 -5.90
C THR A 129 2.06 -12.58 -5.75
N GLY A 130 3.09 -11.83 -6.18
CA GLY A 130 3.04 -10.37 -6.27
C GLY A 130 2.50 -9.89 -7.61
N TRP A 131 1.76 -8.79 -7.59
CA TRP A 131 1.21 -8.12 -8.76
C TRP A 131 1.56 -6.63 -8.69
N GLY A 132 2.43 -6.16 -9.58
CA GLY A 132 2.76 -4.73 -9.71
C GLY A 132 1.79 -4.05 -10.65
N TYR A 133 1.08 -3.05 -10.15
CA TYR A 133 0.05 -2.28 -10.83
C TYR A 133 0.57 -0.86 -11.10
N ARG A 134 0.75 -0.53 -12.38
CA ARG A 134 1.25 0.78 -12.84
C ARG A 134 0.13 1.62 -13.45
N GLN A 135 0.06 2.89 -13.06
CA GLN A 135 -0.89 3.86 -13.61
C GLN A 135 -0.49 4.24 -15.04
N MET A 136 -1.40 4.12 -16.02
CA MET A 136 -1.04 4.26 -17.44
C MET A 136 -1.01 5.68 -18.00
N ASP A 137 -1.63 6.63 -17.33
CA ASP A 137 -1.71 8.02 -17.74
C ASP A 137 -0.47 8.82 -17.28
N LEU A 138 0.09 8.50 -16.10
CA LEU A 138 1.30 9.08 -15.50
C LEU A 138 2.18 7.98 -14.84
N PRO A 139 2.73 7.04 -15.62
CA PRO A 139 3.37 5.82 -15.10
C PRO A 139 4.59 6.04 -14.23
N GLU A 140 5.34 7.12 -14.44
CA GLU A 140 6.54 7.44 -13.69
C GLU A 140 6.29 8.33 -12.48
N ASP A 141 5.14 8.99 -12.44
CA ASP A 141 4.86 10.04 -11.46
C ASP A 141 3.87 9.58 -10.39
N ILE A 142 2.83 8.82 -10.76
CA ILE A 142 1.85 8.30 -9.81
C ILE A 142 2.37 7.02 -9.17
N ALA A 143 2.31 6.99 -7.84
CA ALA A 143 2.75 5.84 -7.05
C ALA A 143 2.10 4.53 -7.52
N GLN A 144 2.90 3.48 -7.67
CA GLN A 144 2.44 2.15 -8.07
C GLN A 144 1.77 1.41 -6.89
N PHE A 145 1.07 0.31 -7.20
CA PHE A 145 0.58 -0.62 -6.18
C PHE A 145 1.25 -1.98 -6.33
N PHE A 146 1.81 -2.53 -5.25
CA PHE A 146 2.29 -3.91 -5.22
C PHE A 146 1.32 -4.77 -4.40
N VAL A 147 0.46 -5.52 -5.08
CA VAL A 147 -0.56 -6.37 -4.46
C VAL A 147 -0.01 -7.79 -4.33
N SER A 148 0.28 -8.24 -3.11
CA SER A 148 0.73 -9.60 -2.85
C SER A 148 -0.44 -10.49 -2.45
N GLU A 149 -0.55 -11.67 -3.04
CA GLU A 149 -1.65 -12.61 -2.84
C GLU A 149 -1.11 -13.90 -2.23
N LEU A 150 -1.54 -14.24 -1.01
CA LEU A 150 -1.21 -15.49 -0.33
C LEU A 150 -2.07 -16.64 -0.84
N HIS A 151 -1.47 -17.84 -0.92
CA HIS A 151 -2.10 -19.09 -1.36
C HIS A 151 -2.24 -20.10 -0.19
N PRO A 152 -3.28 -20.02 0.65
CA PRO A 152 -3.44 -20.91 1.82
C PRO A 152 -3.49 -22.40 1.47
N GLY A 153 -3.92 -22.77 0.26
CA GLY A 153 -3.97 -24.16 -0.20
C GLY A 153 -2.61 -24.88 -0.28
N ARG A 154 -1.50 -24.17 -0.01
CA ARG A 154 -0.13 -24.73 0.05
C ARG A 154 0.34 -25.03 1.49
N PHE A 155 -0.50 -24.79 2.49
CA PHE A 155 -0.20 -24.97 3.92
C PHE A 155 -1.00 -26.12 4.52
N SER A 156 -0.78 -26.42 5.80
CA SER A 156 -1.49 -27.49 6.50
C SER A 156 -3.02 -27.29 6.54
N GLU A 157 -3.77 -28.36 6.79
CA GLU A 157 -5.22 -28.26 6.96
C GLU A 157 -5.59 -27.38 8.17
N ALA A 158 -4.84 -27.48 9.27
CA ALA A 158 -5.05 -26.65 10.46
C ALA A 158 -4.87 -25.16 10.14
N PHE A 159 -3.85 -24.82 9.34
CA PHE A 159 -3.63 -23.46 8.84
C PHE A 159 -4.80 -22.98 7.98
N GLN A 160 -5.26 -23.78 7.01
CA GLN A 160 -6.38 -23.44 6.12
C GLN A 160 -7.68 -23.20 6.90
N GLN A 161 -7.93 -23.99 7.96
CA GLN A 161 -9.06 -23.78 8.86
C GLN A 161 -8.93 -22.48 9.67
N ALA A 162 -7.73 -22.15 10.16
CA ALA A 162 -7.47 -20.87 10.83
C ALA A 162 -7.67 -19.68 9.89
N VAL A 163 -7.18 -19.76 8.65
CA VAL A 163 -7.45 -18.74 7.62
C VAL A 163 -8.95 -18.54 7.45
N SER A 164 -9.72 -19.62 7.29
CA SER A 164 -11.17 -19.54 7.10
C SER A 164 -11.88 -18.83 8.26
N ARG A 165 -11.46 -19.09 9.51
CA ARG A 165 -12.02 -18.42 10.70
C ARG A 165 -11.66 -16.94 10.73
N VAL A 166 -10.43 -16.58 10.37
CA VAL A 166 -9.97 -15.19 10.35
C VAL A 166 -10.69 -14.39 9.27
N VAL A 167 -10.62 -14.81 8.00
CA VAL A 167 -11.10 -13.99 6.88
C VAL A 167 -12.58 -14.21 6.54
N GLY A 168 -13.22 -15.25 7.09
CA GLY A 168 -14.61 -15.58 6.80
C GLY A 168 -15.63 -14.52 7.25
N SER A 169 -15.23 -13.59 8.11
CA SER A 169 -16.04 -12.45 8.57
C SER A 169 -15.78 -11.14 7.81
N SER A 170 -14.99 -11.18 6.72
CA SER A 170 -14.65 -9.97 5.97
C SER A 170 -15.88 -9.33 5.34
N LEU A 171 -15.99 -8.01 5.47
CA LEU A 171 -17.03 -7.20 4.83
C LEU A 171 -16.52 -6.54 3.55
N ASP A 172 -17.41 -6.29 2.60
CA ASP A 172 -17.09 -5.47 1.42
C ASP A 172 -17.31 -3.98 1.75
N PRO A 173 -16.27 -3.13 1.76
CA PRO A 173 -16.45 -1.69 2.04
C PRO A 173 -17.12 -0.94 0.89
N LEU A 174 -17.36 -1.56 -0.27
CA LEU A 174 -18.00 -0.92 -1.40
C LEU A 174 -19.51 -1.15 -1.45
N GLN A 175 -20.21 -0.10 -1.89
CA GLN A 175 -21.65 -0.09 -2.07
C GLN A 175 -22.00 -0.10 -3.57
N ALA A 176 -23.26 -0.39 -3.90
CA ALA A 176 -23.76 -0.40 -5.28
C ALA A 176 -23.44 0.89 -6.06
N GLN A 177 -23.52 2.05 -5.41
CA GLN A 177 -23.16 3.33 -6.02
C GLN A 177 -21.67 3.38 -6.41
N HIS A 178 -20.77 2.88 -5.56
CA HIS A 178 -19.34 2.86 -5.85
C HIS A 178 -19.04 1.99 -7.08
N HIS A 179 -19.67 0.82 -7.19
CA HIS A 179 -19.53 -0.06 -8.35
C HIS A 179 -20.00 0.61 -9.65
N SER A 180 -21.09 1.37 -9.60
CA SER A 180 -21.58 2.15 -10.75
C SER A 180 -20.54 3.18 -11.19
N ILE A 181 -19.95 3.93 -10.25
CA ILE A 181 -18.92 4.95 -10.54
C ILE A 181 -17.66 4.29 -11.13
N LEU A 182 -17.17 3.20 -10.54
CA LEU A 182 -16.02 2.45 -11.04
C LEU A 182 -16.26 1.91 -12.45
N LYS A 183 -17.48 1.46 -12.75
CA LYS A 183 -17.87 1.06 -14.11
C LYS A 183 -17.81 2.25 -15.08
N THR A 184 -18.32 3.41 -14.69
CA THR A 184 -18.23 4.63 -15.51
C THR A 184 -16.77 5.00 -15.76
N LEU A 185 -15.92 5.04 -14.71
CA LEU A 185 -14.49 5.31 -14.84
C LEU A 185 -13.79 4.34 -15.79
N SER A 186 -14.12 3.05 -15.74
CA SER A 186 -13.56 2.05 -16.65
C SER A 186 -13.92 2.32 -18.12
N LEU A 187 -15.14 2.81 -18.37
CA LEU A 187 -15.66 3.06 -19.71
C LEU A 187 -15.21 4.40 -20.30
N THR A 188 -15.19 5.45 -19.48
CA THR A 188 -15.03 6.83 -19.96
C THR A 188 -13.74 7.48 -19.49
N ARG A 189 -13.05 6.90 -18.49
CA ARG A 189 -11.94 7.50 -17.74
C ARG A 189 -12.31 8.76 -16.95
N HIS A 190 -13.59 9.07 -16.85
CA HIS A 190 -14.07 10.28 -16.20
C HIS A 190 -15.23 10.00 -15.24
N CYS A 191 -15.34 10.81 -14.20
CA CYS A 191 -16.51 10.89 -13.32
C CYS A 191 -16.81 12.36 -12.99
N SER A 192 -17.96 12.65 -12.38
CA SER A 192 -18.17 13.98 -11.79
C SER A 192 -17.37 14.13 -10.48
N LEU A 193 -17.14 15.37 -10.06
CA LEU A 193 -16.53 15.67 -8.76
C LEU A 193 -17.34 15.07 -7.61
N SER A 194 -18.67 15.15 -7.67
CA SER A 194 -19.56 14.54 -6.68
C SER A 194 -19.44 13.02 -6.64
N GLN A 195 -19.24 12.35 -7.78
CA GLN A 195 -18.97 10.93 -7.84
C GLN A 195 -17.60 10.60 -7.26
N ALA A 196 -16.57 11.40 -7.54
CA ALA A 196 -15.24 11.23 -6.96
C ALA A 196 -15.28 11.34 -5.42
N GLN A 197 -15.98 12.36 -4.89
CA GLN A 197 -16.18 12.56 -3.44
C GLN A 197 -16.97 11.41 -2.80
N ALA A 198 -17.96 10.85 -3.50
CA ALA A 198 -18.70 9.69 -3.01
C ALA A 198 -17.85 8.40 -3.01
N LEU A 199 -17.00 8.22 -4.02
CA LEU A 199 -16.21 6.99 -4.21
C LEU A 199 -14.96 6.94 -3.32
N LEU A 200 -14.24 8.05 -3.17
CA LEU A 200 -12.94 8.09 -2.52
C LEU A 200 -12.93 7.54 -1.06
N PRO A 201 -13.93 7.82 -0.20
CA PRO A 201 -13.99 7.21 1.14
C PRO A 201 -14.06 5.68 1.11
N GLY A 202 -14.87 5.11 0.20
CA GLY A 202 -14.99 3.66 0.04
C GLY A 202 -13.69 3.02 -0.46
N LEU A 203 -12.99 3.69 -1.39
CA LEU A 203 -11.65 3.26 -1.82
C LEU A 203 -10.66 3.30 -0.66
N TYR A 204 -10.62 4.39 0.11
CA TYR A 204 -9.74 4.56 1.28
C TYR A 204 -9.97 3.50 2.37
N GLN A 205 -11.24 3.13 2.61
CA GLN A 205 -11.61 2.09 3.57
C GLN A 205 -11.17 0.69 3.14
N ALA A 206 -11.11 0.41 1.83
CA ALA A 206 -10.66 -0.88 1.31
C ALA A 206 -9.22 -1.25 1.71
N PHE A 207 -8.35 -0.26 1.89
CA PHE A 207 -6.98 -0.45 2.36
C PHE A 207 -6.93 -0.52 3.90
N GLY A 208 -7.59 -1.52 4.45
CA GLY A 208 -7.73 -1.73 5.89
C GLY A 208 -8.06 -3.18 6.23
N ARG A 209 -8.28 -3.47 7.51
CA ARG A 209 -8.74 -4.79 7.95
C ARG A 209 -10.26 -4.90 7.82
N GLN A 210 -10.70 -5.80 6.94
CA GLN A 210 -12.12 -5.99 6.62
C GLN A 210 -12.77 -7.09 7.46
N HIS A 211 -11.98 -8.00 8.02
CA HIS A 211 -12.45 -9.01 8.96
C HIS A 211 -12.49 -8.52 10.41
N GLY A 212 -13.29 -9.24 11.20
CA GLY A 212 -13.54 -8.95 12.60
C GLY A 212 -12.39 -9.31 13.53
N VAL A 213 -12.75 -9.68 14.77
CA VAL A 213 -11.79 -10.06 15.81
C VAL A 213 -11.02 -11.32 15.42
N VAL A 214 -9.75 -11.39 15.82
CA VAL A 214 -8.88 -12.55 15.57
C VAL A 214 -8.65 -13.28 16.89
N GLN A 215 -8.85 -14.59 16.88
CA GLN A 215 -8.53 -15.44 18.03
C GLN A 215 -7.01 -15.60 18.14
N GLU A 216 -6.49 -15.50 19.36
CA GLU A 216 -5.06 -15.65 19.65
C GLU A 216 -4.53 -17.02 19.17
N THR A 217 -5.35 -18.07 19.35
CA THR A 217 -5.02 -19.43 18.88
C THR A 217 -4.91 -19.52 17.36
N ASP A 218 -5.80 -18.84 16.62
CA ASP A 218 -5.74 -18.78 15.16
C ASP A 218 -4.52 -17.98 14.71
N TYR A 219 -4.25 -16.83 15.33
CA TYR A 219 -3.06 -16.03 15.04
C TYR A 219 -1.77 -16.85 15.20
N HIS A 220 -1.61 -17.57 16.31
CA HIS A 220 -0.41 -18.39 16.53
C HIS A 220 -0.34 -19.63 15.63
N CYS A 221 -1.48 -20.22 15.28
CA CYS A 221 -1.55 -21.29 14.27
C CYS A 221 -1.01 -20.79 12.92
N LEU A 222 -1.45 -19.61 12.49
CA LEU A 222 -0.98 -19.00 11.25
C LEU A 222 0.51 -18.64 11.32
N LEU A 223 0.95 -18.01 12.41
CA LEU A 223 2.33 -17.57 12.61
C LEU A 223 3.33 -18.75 12.60
N ALA A 224 2.91 -19.94 13.01
CA ALA A 224 3.75 -21.13 13.00
C ALA A 224 4.19 -21.54 11.58
N GLU A 225 3.40 -21.23 10.55
CA GLU A 225 3.69 -21.61 9.16
C GLU A 225 3.92 -20.42 8.22
N SER A 226 3.36 -19.23 8.50
CA SER A 226 3.54 -18.02 7.70
C SER A 226 3.41 -16.74 8.53
N ALA A 227 4.52 -16.00 8.63
CA ALA A 227 4.53 -14.65 9.19
C ALA A 227 3.65 -13.69 8.36
N GLU A 228 3.54 -13.92 7.05
CA GLU A 228 2.75 -13.09 6.14
C GLU A 228 1.26 -13.21 6.43
N MET A 229 0.75 -14.41 6.66
CA MET A 229 -0.66 -14.62 6.99
C MET A 229 -0.98 -14.14 8.41
N ALA A 230 -0.06 -14.32 9.36
CA ALA A 230 -0.21 -13.75 10.70
C ALA A 230 -0.30 -12.21 10.67
N TRP A 231 0.51 -11.56 9.83
CA TRP A 231 0.43 -10.11 9.59
C TRP A 231 -0.90 -9.71 8.93
N ILE A 232 -1.36 -10.47 7.92
CA ILE A 232 -2.68 -10.22 7.30
C ILE A 232 -3.79 -10.38 8.34
N ALA A 233 -3.69 -11.32 9.28
CA ALA A 233 -4.68 -11.48 10.33
C ALA A 233 -4.81 -10.20 11.19
N THR A 234 -3.72 -9.50 11.50
CA THR A 234 -3.78 -8.29 12.33
C THR A 234 -4.06 -7.01 11.54
N GLU A 235 -3.52 -6.89 10.32
CA GLU A 235 -3.55 -5.65 9.54
C GLU A 235 -4.53 -5.68 8.34
N GLY A 236 -4.98 -6.87 7.94
CA GLY A 236 -5.80 -7.10 6.76
C GLY A 236 -5.13 -6.62 5.47
N ASN A 237 -5.83 -5.73 4.75
CA ASN A 237 -5.35 -5.19 3.48
C ASN A 237 -4.74 -3.78 3.60
N SER A 238 -4.35 -3.39 4.82
CA SER A 238 -3.61 -2.14 5.04
C SER A 238 -2.30 -2.15 4.24
N PHE A 239 -1.76 -0.96 3.93
CA PHE A 239 -0.44 -0.86 3.34
C PHE A 239 0.62 -1.39 4.30
N ASN A 240 1.50 -2.24 3.76
CA ASN A 240 2.60 -2.87 4.48
C ASN A 240 3.79 -1.94 4.65
N HIS A 241 4.06 -1.06 3.67
CA HIS A 241 5.14 -0.09 3.77
C HIS A 241 4.94 1.09 2.85
N LEU A 242 5.57 2.21 3.24
CA LEU A 242 5.64 3.43 2.45
C LEU A 242 6.98 3.39 1.73
N THR A 243 7.01 3.72 0.44
CA THR A 243 8.27 3.80 -0.30
C THR A 243 8.51 5.21 -0.81
N ASP A 244 9.56 5.86 -0.32
CA ASP A 244 10.04 7.14 -0.85
C ASP A 244 11.07 6.92 -1.97
N ARG A 245 10.83 7.53 -3.13
CA ARG A 245 11.80 7.57 -4.22
C ARG A 245 12.83 8.66 -3.97
N VAL A 246 14.05 8.22 -3.69
CA VAL A 246 15.20 9.10 -3.40
C VAL A 246 16.15 9.17 -4.60
N PRO A 247 16.77 10.34 -4.84
CA PRO A 247 17.69 10.52 -5.97
C PRO A 247 18.99 9.73 -5.81
N ASP A 248 19.46 9.57 -4.57
CA ASP A 248 20.67 8.82 -4.20
C ASP A 248 20.38 8.00 -2.94
N LEU A 249 20.27 6.68 -3.10
CA LEU A 249 19.96 5.77 -2.02
C LEU A 249 21.13 5.61 -1.05
N GLU A 250 22.37 5.59 -1.53
CA GLU A 250 23.54 5.39 -0.67
C GLU A 250 23.73 6.57 0.27
N ALA A 251 23.59 7.79 -0.26
CA ALA A 251 23.62 9.02 0.54
C ALA A 251 22.47 9.06 1.57
N CYS A 252 21.24 8.68 1.16
CA CYS A 252 20.11 8.57 2.06
C CYS A 252 20.40 7.58 3.20
N VAL A 253 20.91 6.40 2.89
CA VAL A 253 21.26 5.36 3.88
C VAL A 253 22.34 5.84 4.85
N ALA A 254 23.39 6.49 4.35
CA ALA A 254 24.44 7.05 5.19
C ALA A 254 23.86 8.07 6.18
N GLN A 255 23.05 9.01 5.68
CA GLN A 255 22.38 10.01 6.53
C GLN A 255 21.49 9.36 7.59
N GLN A 256 20.64 8.38 7.22
CA GLN A 256 19.77 7.71 8.18
C GLN A 256 20.58 6.93 9.23
N ARG A 257 21.73 6.35 8.87
CA ARG A 257 22.63 5.69 9.83
C ARG A 257 23.30 6.68 10.78
N ASP A 258 23.73 7.83 10.30
CA ASP A 258 24.30 8.90 11.12
C ASP A 258 23.28 9.42 12.16
N LEU A 259 21.99 9.45 11.77
CA LEU A 259 20.85 9.74 12.66
C LEU A 259 20.43 8.55 13.54
N GLN A 260 21.21 7.47 13.55
CA GLN A 260 20.97 6.24 14.32
C GLN A 260 19.59 5.63 14.07
N ARG A 261 19.08 5.72 12.83
CA ARG A 261 17.83 5.10 12.43
C ARG A 261 17.99 3.58 12.28
N PRO A 262 16.91 2.80 12.47
CA PRO A 262 16.96 1.34 12.44
C PRO A 262 17.02 0.82 11.00
N MET A 263 18.03 1.19 10.23
CA MET A 263 18.22 0.75 8.85
C MET A 263 18.48 -0.76 8.77
N LYS A 264 18.06 -1.38 7.66
CA LYS A 264 18.61 -2.67 7.22
C LYS A 264 20.12 -2.57 6.98
N ASP A 265 20.78 -3.71 7.09
CA ASP A 265 22.24 -3.80 6.96
C ASP A 265 22.69 -3.66 5.49
N SER A 266 21.88 -4.12 4.55
CA SER A 266 22.17 -4.15 3.11
C SER A 266 21.20 -3.33 2.27
N ILE A 267 21.71 -2.83 1.15
CA ILE A 267 20.90 -2.34 0.02
C ILE A 267 20.66 -3.52 -0.91
N GLU A 268 19.39 -3.74 -1.27
CA GLU A 268 18.98 -4.72 -2.26
C GLU A 268 19.08 -4.09 -3.66
N VAL A 269 19.75 -4.77 -4.59
CA VAL A 269 20.01 -4.24 -5.95
C VAL A 269 19.42 -5.21 -6.95
N SER A 270 18.63 -4.69 -7.89
CA SER A 270 18.00 -5.53 -8.91
C SER A 270 19.01 -6.20 -9.83
N ALA A 271 18.62 -7.27 -10.51
CA ALA A 271 19.46 -7.92 -11.52
C ALA A 271 19.93 -6.95 -12.63
N SER A 272 19.12 -5.93 -12.94
CA SER A 272 19.49 -4.86 -13.89
C SER A 272 20.42 -3.81 -13.32
N GLY A 273 20.59 -3.73 -11.99
CA GLY A 273 21.30 -2.66 -11.30
C GLY A 273 20.59 -1.30 -11.31
N ARG A 274 19.37 -1.24 -11.86
CA ARG A 274 18.59 -0.01 -12.05
C ARG A 274 17.61 0.27 -10.93
N VAL A 275 17.19 -0.75 -10.18
CA VAL A 275 16.32 -0.58 -9.02
C VAL A 275 17.11 -0.98 -7.79
N MET A 276 17.26 -0.03 -6.86
CA MET A 276 17.93 -0.24 -5.60
C MET A 276 16.96 0.12 -4.48
N GLN A 277 16.90 -0.68 -3.43
CA GLN A 277 15.99 -0.43 -2.31
C GLN A 277 16.56 -0.87 -0.97
N THR A 278 16.09 -0.24 0.09
CA THR A 278 16.31 -0.69 1.48
C THR A 278 15.23 -0.10 2.37
N ALA A 279 15.20 -0.50 3.63
CA ALA A 279 14.12 -0.13 4.54
C ALA A 279 14.61 0.07 5.97
N TYR A 280 13.78 0.73 6.78
CA TYR A 280 13.84 0.57 8.23
C TYR A 280 13.38 -0.83 8.63
N ARG A 281 13.96 -1.35 9.72
CA ARG A 281 13.42 -2.49 10.48
C ARG A 281 11.99 -2.16 10.90
N ALA A 282 11.10 -3.13 10.73
CA ALA A 282 9.69 -2.90 11.00
C ALA A 282 9.46 -2.60 12.47
N SER A 283 8.68 -1.55 12.72
CA SER A 283 8.26 -1.18 14.06
C SER A 283 7.24 -2.19 14.57
N THR A 284 7.29 -2.49 15.86
CA THR A 284 6.25 -3.29 16.53
C THR A 284 5.06 -2.40 16.84
N VAL A 285 3.86 -2.90 16.60
CA VAL A 285 2.59 -2.24 16.93
C VAL A 285 1.80 -3.10 17.91
N SER A 286 0.99 -2.46 18.77
CA SER A 286 0.06 -3.18 19.64
C SER A 286 -1.20 -3.53 18.84
N ARG A 287 -1.61 -4.81 18.88
CA ARG A 287 -2.85 -5.29 18.29
C ARG A 287 -3.59 -6.21 19.24
N GLY A 288 -4.91 -6.06 19.21
CA GLY A 288 -5.83 -6.88 19.97
C GLY A 288 -6.08 -8.25 19.38
N LEU A 289 -5.87 -9.28 20.17
CA LEU A 289 -6.33 -10.65 19.91
C LEU A 289 -7.30 -11.07 21.01
N VAL A 290 -8.20 -12.00 20.70
CA VAL A 290 -9.16 -12.54 21.66
C VAL A 290 -8.61 -13.87 22.18
N ASP A 291 -8.48 -13.99 23.50
CA ASP A 291 -8.02 -15.22 24.14
C ASP A 291 -9.11 -16.30 24.19
N ALA A 292 -8.75 -17.51 24.65
CA ALA A 292 -9.69 -18.64 24.74
C ALA A 292 -10.88 -18.40 25.69
N ALA A 293 -10.82 -17.40 26.56
CA ALA A 293 -11.92 -17.00 27.45
C ALA A 293 -12.80 -15.90 26.84
N GLY A 294 -12.50 -15.45 25.61
CA GLY A 294 -13.22 -14.37 24.93
C GLY A 294 -12.77 -12.97 25.35
N VAL A 295 -11.63 -12.85 26.03
CA VAL A 295 -11.12 -11.57 26.53
C VAL A 295 -10.15 -10.95 25.52
N TYR A 296 -10.32 -9.66 25.26
CA TYR A 296 -9.39 -8.88 24.43
C TYR A 296 -8.05 -8.69 25.16
N ARG A 297 -6.95 -9.05 24.50
CA ARG A 297 -5.58 -8.83 24.97
C ARG A 297 -4.75 -8.14 23.91
N GLU A 298 -3.87 -7.26 24.35
CA GLU A 298 -2.91 -6.58 23.48
C GLU A 298 -1.65 -7.44 23.30
N HIS A 299 -1.21 -7.55 22.05
CA HIS A 299 0.01 -8.26 21.67
C HIS A 299 0.88 -7.34 20.82
N ALA A 300 2.19 -7.39 21.06
CA ALA A 300 3.16 -6.73 20.18
C ALA A 300 3.35 -7.59 18.92
N VAL A 301 2.97 -7.03 17.77
CA VAL A 301 3.09 -7.69 16.47
C VAL A 301 3.83 -6.78 15.48
N PRO A 302 4.44 -7.33 14.42
CA PRO A 302 5.07 -6.51 13.38
C PRO A 302 4.03 -5.61 12.69
N GLY A 303 4.34 -4.32 12.58
CA GLY A 303 3.52 -3.34 11.87
C GLY A 303 3.96 -3.10 10.43
N SER A 304 3.65 -1.91 9.93
CA SER A 304 4.17 -1.39 8.66
C SER A 304 5.53 -0.72 8.85
N PHE A 305 6.25 -0.44 7.76
CA PHE A 305 7.58 0.16 7.82
C PHE A 305 7.85 1.17 6.71
N VAL A 306 9.02 1.81 6.77
CA VAL A 306 9.49 2.80 5.79
C VAL A 306 10.51 2.14 4.86
N GLU A 307 10.33 2.33 3.57
CA GLU A 307 11.23 1.90 2.51
C GLU A 307 11.73 3.10 1.71
N PHE A 308 12.93 2.96 1.17
CA PHE A 308 13.58 3.91 0.28
C PHE A 308 13.95 3.18 -1.00
N ILE A 309 13.70 3.82 -2.14
CA ILE A 309 14.00 3.26 -3.45
C ILE A 309 14.69 4.30 -4.34
N GLN A 310 15.64 3.84 -5.14
CA GLN A 310 16.20 4.61 -6.23
C GLN A 310 15.96 3.85 -7.54
N ARG A 311 15.36 4.53 -8.51
CA ARG A 311 15.11 4.01 -9.86
C ARG A 311 15.97 4.77 -10.85
N LYS A 312 16.91 4.08 -11.48
CA LYS A 312 17.76 4.63 -12.54
C LYS A 312 17.00 4.66 -13.86
N ILE A 313 17.40 5.60 -14.71
CA ILE A 313 16.94 5.69 -16.09
C ILE A 313 17.49 4.48 -16.86
N ASP A 314 16.61 3.81 -17.58
CA ASP A 314 16.98 2.80 -18.55
C ASP A 314 17.56 3.51 -19.80
N PRO A 315 18.83 3.27 -20.15
CA PRO A 315 19.49 3.97 -21.26
C PRO A 315 18.84 3.67 -22.62
N ASP A 316 18.17 2.53 -22.77
CA ASP A 316 17.56 2.14 -24.05
C ASP A 316 16.23 2.85 -24.29
N THR A 317 15.52 3.20 -23.21
CA THR A 317 14.18 3.81 -23.30
C THR A 317 14.17 5.28 -22.91
N GLY A 318 15.14 5.76 -22.14
CA GLY A 318 15.15 7.10 -21.55
C GLY A 318 14.17 7.28 -20.38
N HIS A 319 13.53 6.19 -19.94
CA HIS A 319 12.53 6.18 -18.87
C HIS A 319 13.07 5.48 -17.62
N ILE A 320 12.56 5.80 -16.43
CA ILE A 320 12.97 5.09 -15.21
C ILE A 320 12.52 3.62 -15.20
N ASP A 321 13.31 2.76 -14.58
CA ASP A 321 12.95 1.34 -14.42
C ASP A 321 11.85 1.19 -13.34
N LEU A 322 10.62 0.96 -13.79
CA LEU A 322 9.43 0.82 -12.94
C LEU A 322 9.16 -0.60 -12.46
N ASN A 323 10.03 -1.56 -12.77
CA ASN A 323 9.87 -2.93 -12.32
C ASN A 323 10.07 -3.06 -10.80
N PHE A 324 9.52 -4.14 -10.26
CA PHE A 324 9.91 -4.66 -8.96
C PHE A 324 10.87 -5.83 -9.21
N ASP A 325 11.93 -5.97 -8.42
CA ASP A 325 12.73 -7.19 -8.52
C ASP A 325 12.11 -8.28 -7.63
N SER A 326 11.70 -9.39 -8.25
CA SER A 326 11.13 -10.56 -7.54
C SER A 326 12.05 -11.14 -6.46
N SER A 327 13.37 -11.04 -6.62
CA SER A 327 14.35 -11.50 -5.62
C SER A 327 14.42 -10.56 -4.41
N ASN A 328 14.24 -9.26 -4.64
CA ASN A 328 14.21 -8.23 -3.60
C ASN A 328 12.84 -8.16 -2.91
N ALA A 329 11.75 -8.38 -3.65
CA ALA A 329 10.41 -8.51 -3.11
C ALA A 329 10.39 -9.58 -2.00
N GLN A 330 11.04 -10.73 -2.19
CA GLN A 330 11.15 -11.78 -1.15
C GLN A 330 11.93 -11.34 0.10
N GLY A 331 12.93 -10.45 -0.03
CA GLY A 331 13.78 -9.97 1.07
C GLY A 331 13.09 -8.93 1.97
N ILE A 332 12.13 -8.18 1.43
CA ILE A 332 11.30 -7.24 2.19
C ILE A 332 10.40 -7.95 3.22
N PHE A 333 9.94 -9.19 2.94
CA PHE A 333 9.03 -9.91 3.84
C PHE A 333 9.69 -10.50 5.10
N LYS A 334 11.03 -10.65 5.13
CA LYS A 334 11.78 -11.05 6.34
C LYS A 334 11.66 -10.04 7.51
N MET A 335 11.07 -8.87 7.27
CA MET A 335 10.91 -7.78 8.24
C MET A 335 9.78 -8.03 9.24
N THR A 336 8.83 -8.92 8.92
CA THR A 336 7.75 -9.31 9.84
C THR A 336 8.09 -10.57 10.65
N ASP A 337 9.32 -11.09 10.55
CA ASP A 337 9.78 -12.21 11.34
C ASP A 337 10.30 -11.68 12.69
N SER A 338 9.43 -11.59 13.69
CA SER A 338 9.74 -11.08 15.04
C SER A 338 10.52 -12.07 15.92
N ARG A 339 11.26 -13.01 15.32
CA ARG A 339 12.12 -13.91 16.08
C ARG A 339 13.35 -13.15 16.58
N ALA A 340 13.23 -12.63 17.80
CA ALA A 340 14.37 -12.40 18.68
C ALA A 340 15.02 -13.74 19.07
#